data_AF-A0A5C1NM27-F1
#
_entry.id   AF-A0A5C1NM27-F1
#
_cell.length_a   1.000
_cell.length_b   1.000
_cell.length_c   1.000
_cell.angle_alpha   90.00
_cell.angle_beta   90.00
_cell.angle_gamma   90.00
#
_symmetry.space_group_name_H-M   'P 1'
#
loop_
_entity.id
_entity.type
_entity.pdbx_description
1 polymer ?
#
loop_
_entity_poly.entity_id
_entity_poly.type
_entity_poly.pdbx_seq_one_letter_code
_entity_poly.pdbx_strand_id
1 'polypeptide(L)'
;MILNGTHLEHFVIGMGIQVCLWPFFGRWSAGAISVAVFLGREIAQHEYKGGGGNAVSWYYGLVYHWSLDSVLDVLSPLLACLLLAWLGGAVLRRWA
;
A
#
# COMPACT_ATOMS: atom_id res chain seq x y z
N MET A 1 -18.10 -9.44 -2.51
CA MET A 1 -17.58 -9.90 -1.20
C MET A 1 -16.67 -8.78 -0.70
N ILE A 2 -17.23 -7.73 -0.10
CA ILE A 2 -16.70 -6.35 -0.19
C ILE A 2 -15.77 -5.96 0.99
N LEU A 3 -15.63 -6.80 2.02
CA LEU A 3 -14.68 -6.62 3.12
C LEU A 3 -14.36 -7.99 3.74
N ASN A 4 -13.27 -8.63 3.29
CA ASN A 4 -12.65 -9.78 3.98
C ASN A 4 -11.48 -9.28 4.84
N GLY A 5 -11.08 -10.05 5.87
CA GLY A 5 -10.03 -9.69 6.83
C GLY A 5 -8.69 -9.24 6.22
N THR A 6 -8.42 -9.61 4.96
CA THR A 6 -7.27 -9.18 4.15
C THR A 6 -7.12 -7.66 4.05
N HIS A 7 -8.20 -6.88 3.97
CA HIS A 7 -8.11 -5.42 3.89
C HIS A 7 -7.60 -4.79 5.19
N LEU A 8 -7.99 -5.36 6.32
CA LEU A 8 -7.55 -4.94 7.65
C LEU A 8 -6.11 -5.40 7.93
N GLU A 9 -5.72 -6.57 7.44
CA GLU A 9 -4.33 -7.02 7.45
C GLU A 9 -3.43 -6.07 6.65
N HIS A 10 -3.83 -5.68 5.43
CA HIS A 10 -3.09 -4.71 4.62
C HIS A 10 -3.01 -3.33 5.29
N PHE A 11 -4.05 -2.90 6.00
CA PHE A 11 -4.04 -1.68 6.81
C PHE A 11 -2.95 -1.74 7.89
N VAL A 12 -2.94 -2.82 8.68
CA VAL A 12 -2.00 -3.00 9.81
C VAL A 12 -0.57 -3.20 9.32
N ILE A 13 -0.37 -4.04 8.29
CA ILE A 13 0.95 -4.27 7.69
C ILE A 13 1.48 -2.98 7.07
N GLY A 14 0.63 -2.19 6.39
CA GLY A 14 0.99 -0.89 5.84
C GLY A 14 1.53 0.08 6.89
N MET A 15 0.87 0.16 8.05
CA MET A 15 1.35 0.93 9.20
C MET A 15 2.67 0.38 9.75
N GLY A 16 2.79 -0.95 9.88
CA GLY A 16 4.01 -1.60 10.37
C GLY A 16 5.23 -1.27 9.50
N ILE A 17 5.10 -1.37 8.18
CA ILE A 17 6.16 -1.01 7.23
C ILE A 17 6.52 0.47 7.39
N GLN A 18 5.54 1.37 7.47
CA GLN A 18 5.81 2.80 7.64
C GLN A 18 6.54 3.11 8.94
N VAL A 19 6.17 2.50 10.07
CA VAL A 19 6.86 2.70 11.36
C VAL A 19 8.30 2.21 11.28
N CYS A 20 8.54 1.03 10.70
CA CYS A 20 9.88 0.48 10.54
C CYS A 20 10.78 1.35 9.66
N LEU A 21 10.22 1.96 8.60
CA LEU A 21 10.95 2.80 7.65
C LEU A 21 11.05 4.27 8.09
N TRP A 22 10.24 4.70 9.06
CA TRP A 22 10.19 6.07 9.57
C TRP A 22 11.56 6.65 9.93
N PRO A 23 12.44 5.97 10.72
CA PRO A 23 13.71 6.57 11.13
C PRO A 23 14.71 6.76 9.98
N PHE A 24 14.55 6.02 8.88
CA PHE A 24 15.50 6.07 7.75
C PHE A 24 15.07 7.06 6.67
N PHE A 25 13.76 7.13 6.38
CA PHE A 25 13.24 7.89 5.23
C PHE A 25 12.32 9.05 5.64
N GLY A 26 11.95 9.12 6.92
CA GLY A 26 10.94 10.04 7.42
C GLY A 26 9.51 9.56 7.17
N ARG A 27 8.57 10.08 7.98
CA ARG A 27 7.17 9.62 8.04
C ARG A 27 6.41 9.60 6.72
N TRP A 28 6.62 10.61 5.87
CA TRP A 28 5.91 10.74 4.61
C TRP A 28 6.48 9.79 3.56
N SER A 29 7.81 9.77 3.40
CA SER A 29 8.49 8.88 2.46
C SER A 29 8.31 7.41 2.82
N ALA A 30 8.37 7.07 4.12
CA ALA A 30 8.09 5.73 4.62
C ALA A 30 6.67 5.26 4.28
N GLY A 31 5.68 6.17 4.38
CA GLY A 31 4.30 5.89 3.99
C GLY A 31 4.16 5.68 2.49
N ALA A 32 4.80 6.53 1.67
CA ALA A 32 4.80 6.38 0.22
C ALA A 32 5.43 5.06 -0.24
N ILE A 33 6.55 4.65 0.37
CA ILE A 33 7.21 3.37 0.10
C ILE A 33 6.29 2.20 0.46
N SER A 34 5.64 2.25 1.64
CA SER A 34 4.68 1.23 2.08
C SER A 34 3.55 1.03 1.06
N VAL A 35 2.92 2.13 0.61
CA VAL A 35 1.86 2.09 -0.41
C VAL A 35 2.37 1.55 -1.74
N ALA A 36 3.58 1.94 -2.15
CA ALA A 36 4.18 1.45 -3.40
C ALA A 36 4.43 -0.07 -3.37
N VAL A 37 4.77 -0.65 -2.22
CA VAL A 37 4.90 -2.11 -2.06
C VAL A 37 3.57 -2.83 -2.31
N PHE A 38 2.46 -2.33 -1.72
CA PHE A 38 1.14 -2.91 -1.95
C PHE A 38 0.64 -2.72 -3.38
N LEU A 39 0.91 -1.55 -3.97
CA LEU A 39 0.62 -1.31 -5.39
C LEU A 39 1.39 -2.29 -6.30
N GLY A 40 2.68 -2.51 -6.02
CA GLY A 40 3.51 -3.47 -6.75
C GLY A 40 3.01 -4.91 -6.61
N ARG A 41 2.54 -5.29 -5.42
CA ARG A 41 1.89 -6.59 -5.18
C ARG A 41 0.67 -6.79 -6.08
N GLU A 42 -0.24 -5.82 -6.16
CA GLU A 42 -1.42 -5.93 -7.03
C GLU A 42 -1.04 -6.03 -8.51
N ILE A 43 -0.09 -5.20 -8.97
CA ILE A 43 0.41 -5.26 -10.34
C ILE A 43 0.93 -6.66 -10.67
N ALA A 44 1.76 -7.24 -9.80
CA ALA A 44 2.30 -8.58 -9.99
C ALA A 44 1.20 -9.67 -10.00
N GLN A 45 0.15 -9.52 -9.18
CA GLN A 45 -0.99 -10.44 -9.19
C GLN A 45 -1.79 -10.35 -10.51
N HIS A 46 -1.98 -9.14 -11.05
CA HIS A 46 -2.64 -8.96 -12.34
C HIS A 46 -1.81 -9.50 -13.51
N GLU A 47 -0.49 -9.33 -13.47
CA GLU A 47 0.42 -9.95 -14.44
C GLU A 47 0.37 -11.47 -14.38
N TYR A 48 0.33 -12.05 -13.18
CA TYR A 48 0.21 -13.49 -12.99
C TYR A 48 -1.08 -14.06 -13.61
N LYS A 49 -2.21 -13.37 -13.44
CA LYS A 49 -3.48 -13.73 -14.08
C LYS A 49 -3.42 -13.70 -15.61
N GLY A 50 -2.56 -12.86 -16.19
CA GLY A 50 -2.33 -12.78 -17.63
C GLY A 50 -1.35 -13.81 -18.19
N GLY A 51 -0.75 -14.67 -17.35
CA GLY A 51 0.25 -15.67 -17.77
C GLY A 51 1.65 -15.45 -17.18
N GLY A 52 1.82 -14.46 -16.30
CA GLY A 52 3.08 -14.14 -15.62
C GLY A 52 3.80 -12.92 -16.23
N GLY A 53 4.65 -12.26 -15.43
CA GLY A 53 5.30 -10.99 -15.81
C GLY A 53 6.19 -11.04 -17.06
N ASN A 54 6.67 -12.23 -17.46
CA ASN A 54 7.42 -12.41 -18.71
C ASN A 54 6.53 -12.69 -19.94
N ALA A 55 5.25 -13.00 -19.73
CA ALA A 55 4.29 -13.32 -20.78
C ALA A 55 3.44 -12.11 -21.19
N VAL A 56 3.36 -11.09 -20.33
CA VAL A 56 2.55 -9.90 -20.54
C VAL A 56 3.42 -8.65 -20.68
N SER A 57 2.87 -7.61 -21.29
CA SER A 57 3.56 -6.31 -21.36
C SER A 57 3.73 -5.70 -19.97
N TRP A 58 4.77 -4.90 -19.77
CA TRP A 58 5.08 -4.25 -18.49
C TRP A 58 3.94 -3.38 -17.91
N TYR A 59 3.02 -2.89 -18.75
CA TYR A 59 1.86 -2.09 -18.33
C TYR A 59 0.60 -2.93 -18.09
N TYR A 60 0.66 -4.25 -18.33
CA TYR A 60 -0.51 -5.12 -18.31
C TYR A 60 -1.14 -5.16 -16.91
N GLY A 61 -0.33 -5.33 -15.86
CA GLY A 61 -0.82 -5.35 -14.48
C GLY A 61 -1.35 -4.00 -14.00
N LEU A 62 -1.00 -2.90 -14.67
CA LEU A 62 -1.45 -1.56 -14.31
C LEU A 62 -2.78 -1.17 -14.97
N VAL A 63 -3.13 -1.82 -16.08
CA VAL A 63 -4.30 -1.44 -16.91
C VAL A 63 -5.41 -2.48 -16.85
N TYR A 64 -5.07 -3.77 -16.77
CA TYR A 64 -6.04 -4.85 -16.94
C TYR A 64 -6.36 -5.57 -15.62
N HIS A 65 -7.60 -6.07 -15.52
CA HIS A 65 -8.13 -6.88 -14.42
C HIS A 65 -8.29 -6.18 -13.06
N TRP A 66 -8.24 -4.86 -13.00
CA TRP A 66 -8.53 -4.10 -11.78
C TRP A 66 -9.97 -4.31 -11.34
N SER A 67 -10.12 -4.86 -10.14
CA SER A 67 -11.40 -4.99 -9.46
C SER A 67 -11.52 -3.95 -8.36
N LEU A 68 -12.75 -3.65 -7.93
CA LEU A 68 -12.98 -2.76 -6.79
C LEU A 68 -12.29 -3.27 -5.50
N ASP A 69 -12.13 -4.59 -5.37
CA ASP A 69 -11.41 -5.22 -4.27
C ASP A 69 -9.90 -4.94 -4.32
N SER A 70 -9.28 -5.04 -5.50
CA SER A 70 -7.86 -4.68 -5.72
C SER A 70 -7.58 -3.20 -5.46
N VAL A 71 -8.53 -2.33 -5.79
CA VAL A 71 -8.42 -0.89 -5.46
C VAL A 71 -8.46 -0.68 -3.95
N LEU A 72 -9.33 -1.39 -3.22
CA LEU A 72 -9.40 -1.32 -1.76
C LEU A 72 -8.13 -1.86 -1.09
N ASP A 73 -7.50 -2.88 -1.68
CA ASP A 73 -6.22 -3.44 -1.22
C ASP A 73 -5.06 -2.43 -1.26
N VAL A 74 -5.11 -1.44 -2.17
CA VAL A 74 -4.14 -0.34 -2.24
C VAL A 74 -4.59 0.89 -1.43
N LEU A 75 -5.89 1.19 -1.43
CA LEU A 75 -6.43 2.34 -0.68
C LEU A 75 -6.37 2.12 0.83
N SER A 76 -6.52 0.89 1.31
CA SER A 76 -6.44 0.56 2.73
C SER A 76 -5.08 0.95 3.35
N PRO A 77 -3.92 0.46 2.84
CA PRO A 77 -2.62 0.89 3.35
C PRO A 77 -2.34 2.37 3.10
N LEU A 78 -2.89 2.98 2.03
CA LEU A 78 -2.78 4.43 1.80
C LEU A 78 -3.44 5.23 2.92
N LEU A 79 -4.69 4.90 3.26
CA LEU A 79 -5.41 5.56 4.35
C LEU A 79 -4.71 5.36 5.68
N ALA A 80 -4.24 4.14 5.94
CA ALA A 80 -3.46 3.82 7.13
C ALA A 80 -2.21 4.70 7.24
N CYS A 81 -1.47 4.84 6.13
CA CYS A 81 -0.23 5.58 6.12
C CYS A 81 -0.42 7.10 6.26
N LEU A 82 -1.49 7.63 5.66
CA LEU A 82 -1.87 9.04 5.79
C LEU A 82 -2.27 9.35 7.23
N LEU A 83 -3.13 8.53 7.85
CA LEU A 83 -3.54 8.69 9.24
C LEU A 83 -2.33 8.68 10.18
N LEU A 84 -1.43 7.73 10.01
CA LEU A 84 -0.27 7.57 10.85
C LEU A 84 0.74 8.73 10.70
N ALA A 85 1.01 9.16 9.47
CA ALA A 85 1.89 10.30 9.21
C ALA A 85 1.33 11.59 9.82
N TRP A 86 0.02 11.80 9.73
CA TRP A 86 -0.66 12.99 10.23
C TRP A 86 -0.68 13.03 11.75
N LEU A 87 -1.12 11.94 12.39
CA LEU A 87 -1.17 11.79 13.84
C LEU A 87 0.22 11.90 14.46
N GLY A 88 1.21 11.18 13.95
CA GLY A 88 2.58 11.30 14.49
C GLY A 88 3.20 12.67 14.24
N GLY A 89 2.76 13.39 13.20
CA GLY A 89 3.08 14.81 13.03
C GLY A 89 2.52 15.73 14.10
N ALA A 90 1.22 15.57 14.39
CA ALA A 90 0.54 16.33 15.42
C ALA A 90 1.16 16.06 16.81
N VAL A 91 1.50 14.81 17.10
CA VAL A 91 2.17 14.42 18.35
C VAL A 91 3.58 15.02 18.42
N LEU A 92 4.42 14.82 17.42
CA LEU A 92 5.81 15.33 17.44
C LEU A 92 5.87 16.86 17.56
N ARG A 93 4.92 17.59 16.94
CA ARG A 93 4.82 19.05 17.06
C ARG A 93 4.35 19.53 18.43
N ARG A 94 3.69 18.67 19.21
CA ARG A 94 3.17 19.00 20.54
C ARG A 94 4.24 18.85 21.64
N TRP A 95 5.32 18.12 21.36
CA TRP A 95 6.42 17.84 22.28
C TRP A 95 7.75 18.52 21.88
N ALA A 96 7.74 19.37 20.85
CA ALA A 96 8.87 20.18 20.40
C ALA A 96 8.67 21.64 20.80
#